data_AF-A0A3B3CW58-F1
#
_entry.id   AF-A0A3B3CW58-F1
#
_cell.length_a   1.000
_cell.length_b   1.000
_cell.length_c   1.000
_cell.angle_alpha   90.00
_cell.angle_beta   90.00
_cell.angle_gamma   90.00
#
_symmetry.space_group_name_H-M   'P 1'
#
loop_
_entity.id
_entity.type
_entity.pdbx_description
1 polymer ?
#
loop_
_entity_poly.entity_id
_entity_poly.type
_entity_poly.pdbx_seq_one_letter_code
_entity_poly.pdbx_strand_id
1 'polypeptide(L)'
;IENGRFAKYRYFAHANINESDFLMITKRGIFFVTRGTFGQLTCEWQYLFEEFTMDPRIDGKRRLRIEAKERVKSVFHAKEFGKIINFQTPEIANWVLEKLKDARDSLSK
;
A
#
# COMPACT_ATOMS: atom_id res chain seq x y z
N ILE A 1 -23.09 -12.67 -6.77
CA ILE A 1 -21.74 -12.06 -6.73
C ILE A 1 -21.53 -11.60 -5.30
N GLU A 2 -20.62 -12.23 -4.55
CA GLU A 2 -20.36 -11.88 -3.16
C GLU A 2 -20.08 -10.37 -3.04
N ASN A 3 -20.89 -9.68 -2.26
CA ASN A 3 -20.61 -8.32 -1.83
C ASN A 3 -19.45 -8.36 -0.83
N GLY A 4 -18.24 -8.60 -1.35
CA GLY A 4 -17.03 -8.72 -0.56
C GLY A 4 -16.69 -7.40 0.13
N ARG A 5 -16.08 -7.49 1.31
CA ARG A 5 -15.58 -6.38 2.14
C ARG A 5 -14.77 -5.32 1.38
N PHE A 6 -14.24 -5.67 0.21
CA PHE A 6 -13.42 -4.82 -0.64
C PHE A 6 -14.14 -4.23 -1.87
N ALA A 7 -15.41 -4.55 -2.12
CA ALA A 7 -16.17 -4.07 -3.29
C ALA A 7 -16.33 -2.52 -3.32
N LYS A 8 -16.17 -1.86 -2.16
CA LYS A 8 -16.19 -0.39 -2.04
C LYS A 8 -14.87 0.29 -2.41
N TYR A 9 -13.78 -0.47 -2.60
CA TYR A 9 -12.46 0.07 -2.92
C TYR A 9 -12.28 0.06 -4.44
N ARG A 10 -12.55 1.21 -5.07
CA ARG A 10 -12.37 1.37 -6.50
C ARG A 10 -10.87 1.26 -6.84
N TYR A 11 -10.53 0.27 -7.66
CA TYR A 11 -9.19 0.05 -8.19
C TYR A 11 -8.64 1.34 -8.83
N PHE A 12 -7.36 1.62 -8.62
CA PHE A 12 -6.64 2.74 -9.22
C PHE A 12 -5.45 2.25 -10.05
N ALA A 13 -4.52 1.55 -9.42
CA ALA A 13 -3.32 1.00 -10.06
C ALA A 13 -2.76 -0.17 -9.24
N HIS A 14 -1.78 -0.88 -9.77
CA HIS A 14 -0.94 -1.77 -8.96
C HIS A 14 0.49 -1.77 -9.48
N ALA A 15 1.44 -2.17 -8.62
CA ALA A 15 2.83 -2.43 -9.00
C ALA A 15 3.28 -3.78 -8.45
N ASN A 16 3.92 -4.56 -9.31
CA ASN A 16 4.57 -5.79 -8.88
C ASN A 16 5.84 -5.44 -8.11
N ILE A 17 5.98 -6.06 -6.94
CA ILE A 17 7.17 -5.95 -6.10
C ILE A 17 8.12 -7.11 -6.46
N ASN A 18 7.54 -8.29 -6.65
CA ASN A 18 8.19 -9.48 -7.19
C ASN A 18 7.13 -10.31 -7.95
N GLU A 19 7.41 -11.60 -8.20
CA GLU A 19 6.52 -12.49 -8.96
C GLU A 19 5.20 -12.81 -8.22
N SER A 20 5.23 -12.86 -6.89
CA SER A 20 4.07 -13.18 -6.06
C SER A 20 3.43 -11.94 -5.42
N ASP A 21 4.21 -10.91 -5.12
CA ASP A 21 3.79 -9.79 -4.30
C ASP A 21 3.55 -8.55 -5.16
N PHE A 22 2.44 -7.87 -4.90
CA PHE A 22 2.10 -6.62 -5.53
C PHE A 22 1.47 -5.63 -4.55
N LEU A 23 1.77 -4.36 -4.75
CA LEU A 23 1.11 -3.26 -4.08
C LEU A 23 -0.08 -2.82 -4.92
N MET A 24 -1.29 -3.00 -4.41
CA MET A 24 -2.51 -2.50 -5.04
C MET A 24 -2.87 -1.14 -4.46
N ILE A 25 -3.07 -0.17 -5.35
CA ILE A 25 -3.52 1.18 -5.04
C ILE A 25 -4.99 1.29 -5.40
N THR A 26 -5.77 1.78 -4.47
CA THR A 26 -7.20 2.07 -4.64
C THR A 26 -7.45 3.54 -4.38
N LYS A 27 -8.64 4.01 -4.71
CA LYS A 27 -9.03 5.38 -4.39
C LYS A 27 -8.99 5.70 -2.90
N ARG A 28 -9.08 4.72 -1.99
CA ARG A 28 -9.13 4.99 -0.53
C ARG A 28 -7.84 4.68 0.21
N GLY A 29 -6.89 4.01 -0.43
CA GLY A 29 -5.72 3.48 0.25
C GLY A 29 -5.04 2.38 -0.53
N ILE A 30 -4.20 1.64 0.16
CA ILE A 30 -3.31 0.63 -0.41
C ILE A 30 -3.47 -0.72 0.27
N PHE A 31 -3.15 -1.76 -0.48
CA PHE A 31 -3.14 -3.15 -0.04
C PHE A 31 -1.84 -3.78 -0.51
N PHE A 32 -1.11 -4.40 0.40
CA PHE A 32 -0.03 -5.30 0.04
C PHE A 32 -0.61 -6.69 -0.10
N VAL A 33 -0.51 -7.24 -1.30
CA VAL A 33 -1.15 -8.50 -1.65
C VAL A 33 -0.10 -9.48 -2.13
N THR A 34 -0.15 -10.68 -1.57
CA THR A 34 0.69 -11.81 -1.99
C THR A 34 -0.17 -12.84 -2.70
N ARG A 35 0.29 -13.30 -3.86
CA ARG A 35 -0.27 -14.42 -4.61
C ARG A 35 0.41 -15.71 -4.15
N GLY A 36 -0.36 -16.59 -3.52
CA GLY A 36 0.10 -17.92 -3.15
C GLY A 36 0.23 -18.87 -4.36
N THR A 37 0.84 -20.03 -4.14
CA THR A 37 1.18 -21.03 -5.16
C THR A 37 0.00 -21.49 -6.02
N PHE A 38 -1.21 -21.50 -5.46
CA PHE A 38 -2.45 -21.88 -6.15
C PHE A 38 -3.25 -20.68 -6.69
N GLY A 39 -2.62 -19.52 -6.87
CA GLY A 39 -3.26 -18.31 -7.41
C GLY A 39 -4.13 -17.54 -6.41
N GLN A 40 -4.32 -18.05 -5.20
CA GLN A 40 -5.02 -17.39 -4.11
C GLN A 40 -4.33 -16.09 -3.70
N LEU A 41 -5.12 -15.01 -3.56
CA LEU A 41 -4.64 -13.69 -3.21
C LEU A 41 -4.87 -13.43 -1.71
N THR A 42 -3.80 -13.17 -0.98
CA THR A 42 -3.83 -12.84 0.44
C THR A 42 -3.45 -11.37 0.63
N CYS A 43 -4.30 -10.61 1.31
CA CYS A 43 -3.97 -9.25 1.73
C CYS A 43 -3.18 -9.32 3.05
N GLU A 44 -1.87 -9.10 2.99
CA GLU A 44 -0.99 -9.14 4.16
C GLU A 44 -1.23 -7.95 5.10
N TRP A 45 -1.35 -6.76 4.52
CA TRP A 45 -1.69 -5.54 5.25
C TRP A 45 -2.31 -4.51 4.32
N GLN A 46 -3.02 -3.56 4.94
CA GLN A 46 -3.65 -2.46 4.23
C GLN A 46 -3.56 -1.18 5.06
N TYR A 47 -3.54 -0.06 4.36
CA TYR A 47 -3.68 1.25 4.97
C TYR A 47 -4.61 2.11 4.13
N LEU A 48 -5.54 2.79 4.79
CA LEU A 48 -6.29 3.89 4.20
C LEU A 48 -5.40 5.14 4.15
N PHE A 49 -5.65 6.03 3.19
CA PHE A 49 -4.91 7.28 3.11
C PHE A 49 -5.07 8.15 4.36
N GLU A 50 -6.22 8.08 5.04
CA GLU A 50 -6.47 8.75 6.34
C GLU A 50 -5.63 8.19 7.50
N GLU A 51 -5.07 6.98 7.34
CA GLU A 51 -4.19 6.37 8.33
C GLU A 51 -2.75 6.82 8.17
N PHE A 52 -2.39 7.47 7.06
CA PHE A 52 -1.02 7.93 6.82
C PHE A 52 -0.69 9.07 7.79
N THR A 53 0.46 8.94 8.47
CA THR A 53 0.96 9.95 9.41
C THR A 53 1.95 10.90 8.75
N MET A 54 2.53 10.50 7.62
CA MET A 54 3.38 11.32 6.77
C MET A 54 3.12 10.99 5.30
N ASP A 55 3.51 11.92 4.42
CA ASP A 55 3.51 11.63 2.99
C ASP A 55 4.46 10.45 2.67
N PRO A 56 4.02 9.49 1.83
CA PRO A 56 4.91 8.46 1.31
C PRO A 56 6.13 9.10 0.64
N ARG A 57 7.30 8.50 0.84
CA ARG A 57 8.56 9.02 0.28
C ARG A 57 9.51 7.91 -0.13
N ILE A 58 10.35 8.20 -1.11
CA ILE A 58 11.45 7.30 -1.45
C ILE A 58 12.59 7.53 -0.47
N ASP A 59 13.03 6.45 0.18
CA ASP A 59 14.20 6.40 1.04
C ASP A 59 15.36 5.71 0.30
N GLY A 60 16.33 6.49 -0.15
CA GLY A 60 17.42 6.02 -1.00
C GLY A 60 16.99 5.91 -2.46
N LYS A 61 17.19 4.75 -3.09
CA LYS A 61 16.95 4.58 -4.54
C LYS A 61 15.59 3.98 -4.89
N ARG A 62 15.23 2.86 -4.27
CA ARG A 62 14.09 2.02 -4.68
C ARG A 62 13.17 1.60 -3.53
N ARG A 63 13.37 2.19 -2.34
CA ARG A 63 12.58 1.86 -1.15
C ARG A 63 11.51 2.92 -0.96
N LEU A 64 10.25 2.52 -1.00
CA LEU A 64 9.13 3.40 -0.64
C LEU A 64 8.82 3.22 0.84
N ARG A 65 8.88 4.31 1.59
CA ARG A 65 8.48 4.36 3.00
C ARG A 65 7.06 4.93 3.10
N ILE A 66 6.20 4.22 3.82
CA ILE A 66 4.81 4.59 4.09
C ILE A 66 4.64 4.59 5.60
N GLU A 67 4.43 5.76 6.18
CA GLU A 67 4.20 5.89 7.62
C GLU A 67 2.70 5.98 7.89
N ALA A 68 2.19 5.11 8.75
CA ALA A 68 0.76 5.05 9.05
C ALA A 68 0.53 4.65 10.51
N LYS A 69 -0.62 5.05 11.03
CA LYS A 69 -1.09 4.67 12.37
C LYS A 69 -1.16 3.15 12.45
N GLU A 70 -0.47 2.56 13.42
CA GLU A 70 -0.54 1.13 13.62
C GLU A 70 -1.86 0.76 14.30
N ARG A 71 -2.57 -0.24 13.75
CA ARG A 71 -3.75 -0.83 14.41
C ARG A 71 -3.28 -1.79 15.50
N VAL A 72 -2.67 -1.28 16.57
CA VAL A 72 -2.19 -2.13 17.66
C VAL A 72 -3.38 -2.61 18.51
N LYS A 73 -3.44 -3.92 18.78
CA LYS A 73 -4.30 -4.52 19.81
C LYS A 73 -3.59 -4.65 21.18
N SER A 74 -2.53 -3.89 21.45
CA SER A 74 -1.70 -4.07 22.66
C SER A 74 -1.14 -2.76 23.21
N VAL A 75 -1.02 -2.72 24.53
CA VAL A 75 -0.98 -1.52 25.40
C VAL A 75 0.45 -1.02 25.70
N PHE A 76 1.52 -1.68 25.22
CA PHE A 76 2.87 -1.26 25.57
C PHE A 76 3.88 -1.41 24.44
N HIS A 77 4.75 -0.40 24.37
CA HIS A 77 5.94 -0.19 23.54
C HIS A 77 5.72 0.66 22.27
N ALA A 78 6.20 1.90 22.35
CA ALA A 78 6.41 2.77 21.20
C ALA A 78 7.35 2.07 20.20
N LYS A 79 6.85 1.77 19.00
CA LYS A 79 7.62 1.21 17.90
C LYS A 79 7.30 1.95 16.62
N GLU A 80 8.33 2.15 15.81
CA GLU A 80 8.33 2.97 14.60
C GLU A 80 7.15 2.67 13.67
N PHE A 81 6.46 3.74 13.23
CA PHE A 81 5.22 3.66 12.47
C PHE A 81 5.49 3.48 10.97
N GLY A 82 4.94 2.42 10.37
CA GLY A 82 4.87 2.28 8.90
C GLY A 82 5.40 0.98 8.29
N LYS A 83 5.51 0.99 6.95
CA LYS A 83 6.05 -0.08 6.11
C LYS A 83 7.07 0.48 5.13
N ILE A 84 8.11 -0.30 4.85
CA ILE A 84 9.06 -0.03 3.77
C ILE A 84 8.89 -1.12 2.72
N ILE A 85 8.67 -0.71 1.47
CA ILE A 85 8.56 -1.60 0.32
C ILE A 85 9.78 -1.40 -0.56
N ASN A 86 10.46 -2.49 -0.90
CA ASN A 86 11.65 -2.45 -1.74
C ASN A 86 11.31 -2.90 -3.16
N PHE A 87 11.23 -1.97 -4.10
CA PHE A 87 10.92 -2.27 -5.50
C PHE A 87 12.16 -2.75 -6.25
N GLN A 88 11.97 -3.49 -7.35
CA GLN A 88 13.09 -3.96 -8.17
C GLN A 88 13.92 -2.82 -8.73
N THR A 89 13.27 -1.75 -9.19
CA THR A 89 13.94 -0.60 -9.80
C THR A 89 13.47 0.73 -9.20
N PRO A 90 14.32 1.78 -9.24
CA PRO A 90 13.93 3.13 -8.83
C PRO A 90 12.75 3.70 -9.62
N GLU A 91 12.63 3.35 -10.89
CA GLU A 91 11.56 3.82 -11.78
C GLU A 91 10.20 3.34 -11.28
N ILE A 92 10.10 2.07 -10.90
CA ILE A 92 8.87 1.51 -10.31
C ILE A 92 8.55 2.23 -8.99
N ALA A 93 9.56 2.45 -8.14
CA ALA A 93 9.36 3.12 -6.87
C ALA A 93 8.81 4.54 -7.04
N ASN A 94 9.39 5.33 -7.96
CA ASN A 94 8.93 6.68 -8.27
C ASN A 94 7.54 6.68 -8.90
N TRP A 95 7.29 5.77 -9.85
CA TRP A 95 5.98 5.63 -10.47
C TRP A 95 4.89 5.30 -9.44
N VAL A 96 5.16 4.39 -8.49
CA VAL A 96 4.23 4.09 -7.40
C VAL A 96 3.99 5.33 -6.54
N LEU A 97 5.04 6.07 -6.17
CA LEU A 97 4.90 7.28 -5.38
C LEU A 97 4.01 8.33 -6.08
N GLU A 98 4.18 8.52 -7.38
CA GLU A 98 3.31 9.39 -8.18
C GLU A 98 1.86 8.89 -8.19
N LYS A 99 1.63 7.59 -8.41
CA LYS A 99 0.27 7.02 -8.40
C LYS A 99 -0.41 7.12 -7.04
N LEU A 100 0.34 7.08 -5.95
CA LEU A 100 -0.22 7.32 -4.61
C LEU A 100 -0.70 8.76 -4.45
N LYS A 101 0.06 9.74 -4.96
CA LYS A 101 -0.34 11.15 -4.96
C LYS A 101 -1.58 11.35 -5.83
N ASP A 102 -1.57 10.84 -7.06
CA ASP A 102 -2.71 10.93 -7.99
C ASP A 102 -3.99 10.32 -7.37
N ALA A 103 -3.86 9.14 -6.76
CA ALA A 103 -4.99 8.45 -6.15
C ALA A 103 -5.57 9.24 -4.99
N ARG A 104 -4.71 9.80 -4.13
CA ARG A 104 -5.11 10.64 -3.00
C ARG A 104 -5.79 11.93 -3.45
N ASP A 105 -5.24 12.61 -4.45
CA ASP A 105 -5.82 13.86 -4.95
C ASP A 105 -7.16 13.63 -5.67
N SER A 106 -7.34 12.43 -6.25
CA SER A 106 -8.61 12.01 -6.84
C SER A 106 -9.74 11.77 -5.83
N LEU A 107 -9.47 11.74 -4.52
CA LEU A 107 -10.50 11.72 -3.47
C LEU A 107 -11.11 13.09 -3.20
N SER A 108 -10.37 14.16 -3.48
CA SER A 108 -10.80 15.53 -3.19
C SER A 108 -11.69 16.12 -4.30
N LYS A 109 -12.01 15.36 -5.34
CA LYS A 109 -12.86 15.73 -6.47
C LYS A 109 -14.07 14.82 -6.54
#